data_AF-A0A948VX39-F1
#
_entry.id   AF-A0A948VX39-F1
#
_cell.length_a   1.000
_cell.length_b   1.000
_cell.length_c   1.000
_cell.angle_alpha   90.00
_cell.angle_beta   90.00
_cell.angle_gamma   90.00
#
_symmetry.space_group_name_H-M   'P 1'
#
loop_
_entity.id
_entity.type
_entity.pdbx_description
1 polymer ?
#
loop_
_entity_poly.entity_id
_entity_poly.type
_entity_poly.pdbx_seq_one_letter_code
_entity_poly.pdbx_strand_id
1 'polypeptide(L)'
;TAGFWSKDEILADAFGHGHWAVFATLATAAFLTAFYTMRQITLTFLGQPRSKAAQHAQETPWTMTLPLVILSVFAIGFGWVGIPEHFPLIGGIIPNWIHEFIGGTLAHHPKAVEFNVLPLATSLGVALGGLLLGWLVYRKVKSPEQDRLQIPLLKNKYYFDEAYNFLFVRPAYWISETFTYMFMDAKVIDGILHSLGRVSLWLGGFLRNYFDKPFINEFIGDGTGSVVKKTGRSLRFIQAGRIQSYMLVSFAMIVLFVVLYYFLIGGV
;
A
#
# COMPACT_ATOMS: atom_id res chain seq x y z
N THR A 1 -28.08 25.21 15.04
CA THR A 1 -27.12 24.09 15.11
C THR A 1 -25.73 24.62 14.85
N ALA A 2 -24.68 23.87 15.15
CA ALA A 2 -23.29 24.30 14.92
C ALA A 2 -23.04 24.78 13.48
N GLY A 3 -23.63 24.10 12.49
CA GLY A 3 -23.49 24.49 11.08
C GLY A 3 -24.18 25.80 10.68
N PHE A 4 -25.11 26.32 11.48
CA PHE A 4 -25.69 27.66 11.24
C PHE A 4 -24.67 28.72 11.65
N TRP A 5 -24.17 28.64 12.88
CA TRP A 5 -23.23 29.61 13.44
C TRP A 5 -21.93 29.69 12.66
N SER A 6 -21.32 28.56 12.27
CA SER A 6 -20.06 28.56 11.54
C SER A 6 -20.18 29.01 10.08
N LYS A 7 -21.31 28.70 9.42
CA LYS A 7 -21.49 28.98 7.99
C LYS A 7 -22.03 30.38 7.72
N ASP A 8 -22.93 30.86 8.59
CA ASP A 8 -23.51 32.19 8.46
C ASP A 8 -22.47 33.28 8.69
N GLU A 9 -21.50 33.03 9.59
CA GLU A 9 -20.38 33.93 9.85
C GLU A 9 -19.49 34.14 8.61
N ILE A 10 -19.16 33.07 7.88
CA ILE A 10 -18.37 33.18 6.64
C ILE A 10 -19.16 33.92 5.55
N LEU A 11 -20.49 33.73 5.48
CA LEU A 11 -21.35 34.47 4.56
C LEU A 11 -21.42 35.96 4.94
N ALA A 12 -21.55 36.26 6.23
CA ALA A 12 -21.57 37.63 6.73
C ALA A 12 -20.23 38.33 6.49
N ASP A 13 -19.11 37.63 6.69
CA ASP A 13 -17.77 38.15 6.45
C ASP A 13 -17.52 38.46 4.95
N ALA A 14 -17.88 37.53 4.07
CA ALA A 14 -17.78 37.73 2.62
C ALA A 14 -18.64 38.92 2.13
N PHE A 15 -19.81 39.12 2.73
CA PHE A 15 -20.67 40.26 2.45
C PHE A 15 -20.09 41.57 2.99
N GLY A 16 -19.62 41.57 4.24
CA GLY A 16 -19.07 42.75 4.91
C GLY A 16 -17.82 43.33 4.25
N HIS A 17 -16.96 42.46 3.71
CA HIS A 17 -15.76 42.86 2.97
C HIS A 17 -16.01 43.13 1.47
N GLY A 18 -17.26 43.04 1.00
CA GLY A 18 -17.62 43.33 -0.39
C GLY A 18 -17.18 42.26 -1.40
N HIS A 19 -16.89 41.04 -0.95
CA HIS A 19 -16.53 39.91 -1.80
C HIS A 19 -17.77 39.24 -2.42
N TRP A 20 -18.51 40.00 -3.25
CA TRP A 20 -19.79 39.61 -3.83
C TRP A 20 -19.75 38.28 -4.61
N ALA A 21 -18.66 38.01 -5.33
CA ALA A 21 -18.50 36.76 -6.06
C ALA A 21 -18.41 35.53 -5.12
N VAL A 22 -17.67 35.67 -4.01
CA VAL A 22 -17.56 34.64 -2.98
C VAL A 22 -18.90 34.46 -2.29
N PHE A 23 -19.55 35.56 -1.90
CA PHE A 23 -20.87 35.54 -1.28
C PHE A 23 -21.91 34.80 -2.15
N ALA A 24 -22.01 35.13 -3.44
CA ALA A 24 -22.93 34.48 -4.37
C ALA A 24 -22.61 32.98 -4.56
N THR A 25 -21.32 32.63 -4.61
CA THR A 25 -20.87 31.24 -4.72
C THR A 25 -21.24 30.45 -3.46
N LEU A 26 -21.01 31.01 -2.27
CA LEU A 26 -21.36 30.39 -0.99
C LEU A 26 -22.88 30.25 -0.81
N ALA A 27 -23.66 31.26 -1.21
CA ALA A 27 -25.13 31.19 -1.19
C ALA A 27 -25.67 30.10 -2.14
N THR A 28 -25.10 30.02 -3.34
CA THR A 28 -25.45 28.97 -4.32
C THR A 28 -25.04 27.59 -3.82
N ALA A 29 -23.84 27.46 -3.25
CA ALA A 29 -23.38 26.22 -2.64
C ALA A 29 -24.31 25.82 -1.49
N ALA A 30 -24.73 26.77 -0.64
CA ALA A 30 -25.66 26.51 0.45
C ALA A 30 -27.01 25.99 -0.02
N PHE A 31 -27.55 26.60 -1.07
CA PHE A 31 -28.76 26.13 -1.74
C PHE A 31 -28.61 24.69 -2.26
N LEU A 32 -27.54 24.43 -3.01
CA LEU A 32 -27.27 23.11 -3.57
C LEU A 32 -27.06 22.07 -2.47
N THR A 33 -26.42 22.44 -1.36
CA THR A 33 -26.23 21.59 -0.18
C THR A 33 -27.55 21.16 0.42
N ALA A 34 -28.42 22.12 0.69
CA ALA A 34 -29.75 21.85 1.19
C ALA A 34 -30.55 20.98 0.21
N PHE A 35 -30.48 21.30 -1.09
CA PHE A 35 -31.18 20.58 -2.14
C PHE A 35 -30.73 19.11 -2.23
N TYR A 36 -29.42 18.82 -2.30
CA TYR A 36 -28.95 17.43 -2.40
C TYR A 36 -29.22 16.65 -1.10
N THR A 37 -29.15 17.31 0.05
CA THR A 37 -29.44 16.68 1.35
C THR A 37 -30.90 16.28 1.43
N MET A 38 -31.83 17.17 1.05
CA MET A 38 -33.25 16.82 1.00
C MET A 38 -33.55 15.76 -0.05
N ARG A 39 -32.89 15.81 -1.22
CA ARG A 39 -32.98 14.73 -2.23
C ARG A 39 -32.62 13.38 -1.62
N GLN A 40 -31.52 13.31 -0.87
CA GLN A 40 -31.09 12.08 -0.19
C GLN A 40 -32.14 11.64 0.84
N ILE A 41 -32.55 12.52 1.76
CA ILE A 41 -33.55 12.20 2.80
C ILE A 41 -34.87 11.70 2.17
N THR A 42 -35.33 12.39 1.13
CA THR A 42 -36.59 12.06 0.47
C THR A 42 -36.54 10.69 -0.22
N LEU A 43 -35.43 10.38 -0.89
CA LEU A 43 -35.27 9.13 -1.61
C LEU A 43 -34.96 7.93 -0.70
N THR A 44 -34.30 8.14 0.44
CA THR A 44 -33.91 7.05 1.35
C THR A 44 -34.93 6.78 2.45
N PHE A 45 -35.53 7.82 3.05
CA PHE A 45 -36.37 7.69 4.24
C PHE A 45 -37.85 7.96 3.98
N LEU A 46 -38.19 8.96 3.15
CA LEU A 46 -39.60 9.33 2.90
C LEU A 46 -40.24 8.56 1.73
N GLY A 47 -39.46 7.80 0.98
CA GLY A 47 -39.89 7.02 -0.17
C GLY A 47 -40.36 5.60 0.18
N GLN A 48 -40.88 4.89 -0.82
CA GLN A 48 -41.20 3.46 -0.66
C GLN A 48 -39.94 2.59 -0.80
N PRO A 49 -39.83 1.48 -0.05
CA PRO A 49 -38.71 0.55 -0.16
C PRO A 49 -38.54 0.01 -1.58
N ARG A 50 -37.34 0.15 -2.14
CA ARG A 50 -37.03 -0.24 -3.53
C ARG A 50 -36.32 -1.60 -3.65
N SER A 51 -35.94 -2.22 -2.54
CA SER A 51 -35.28 -3.52 -2.50
C SER A 51 -35.88 -4.40 -1.39
N LYS A 52 -35.78 -5.73 -1.54
CA LYS A 52 -36.23 -6.69 -0.52
C LYS A 52 -35.48 -6.51 0.81
N ALA A 53 -34.21 -6.13 0.76
CA ALA A 53 -33.41 -5.82 1.94
C ALA A 53 -33.93 -4.57 2.67
N ALA A 54 -34.32 -3.52 1.94
CA ALA A 54 -34.91 -2.32 2.55
C ALA A 54 -36.27 -2.60 3.21
N GLN A 55 -37.04 -3.57 2.72
CA GLN A 55 -38.33 -3.96 3.33
C GLN A 55 -38.15 -4.67 4.68
N HIS A 56 -37.01 -5.31 4.91
CA HIS A 56 -36.70 -6.05 6.15
C HIS A 56 -35.62 -5.33 6.98
N ALA A 57 -35.40 -4.04 6.74
CA ALA A 57 -34.43 -3.27 7.51
C ALA A 57 -34.88 -3.18 8.98
N GLN A 58 -33.97 -3.54 9.88
CA GLN A 58 -34.19 -3.45 11.33
C GLN A 58 -33.36 -2.30 11.90
N GLU A 59 -33.81 -1.79 13.04
CA GLU A 59 -33.09 -0.75 13.78
C GLU A 59 -31.70 -1.22 14.21
N THR A 60 -30.74 -0.28 14.24
CA THR A 60 -29.36 -0.60 14.61
C THR A 60 -29.22 -0.84 16.11
N PRO A 61 -28.31 -1.74 16.54
CA PRO A 61 -28.06 -1.98 17.95
C PRO A 61 -27.55 -0.73 18.66
N TRP A 62 -27.76 -0.67 19.98
CA TRP A 62 -27.40 0.47 20.82
C TRP A 62 -25.91 0.85 20.74
N THR A 63 -25.04 -0.11 20.45
CA THR A 63 -23.60 0.12 20.25
C THR A 63 -23.28 1.05 19.07
N MET A 64 -24.18 1.15 18.08
CA MET A 64 -24.08 2.11 16.98
C MET A 64 -24.90 3.38 17.23
N THR A 65 -26.09 3.24 17.83
CA THR A 65 -27.00 4.37 18.07
C THR A 65 -26.46 5.32 19.14
N LEU A 66 -25.81 4.81 20.19
CA LEU A 66 -25.29 5.63 21.29
C LEU A 66 -24.23 6.65 20.81
N PRO A 67 -23.18 6.26 20.05
CA PRO A 67 -22.27 7.23 19.44
C PRO A 67 -22.98 8.31 18.61
N LEU A 68 -23.97 7.93 17.79
CA LEU A 68 -24.71 8.87 16.95
C LEU A 68 -25.53 9.88 17.77
N VAL A 69 -26.13 9.45 18.87
CA VAL A 69 -26.87 10.32 19.80
C VAL A 69 -25.92 11.29 20.49
N ILE A 70 -24.77 10.83 20.97
CA ILE A 70 -23.77 11.70 21.60
C ILE A 70 -23.30 12.78 20.60
N LEU A 71 -23.01 12.38 19.36
CA LEU A 71 -22.62 13.32 18.30
C LEU A 71 -23.74 14.31 17.94
N SER A 72 -25.00 13.90 17.98
CA SER A 72 -26.12 14.81 17.68
C SER A 72 -26.30 15.87 18.77
N VAL A 73 -26.11 15.52 20.05
CA VAL A 73 -26.07 16.48 21.16
C VAL A 73 -24.98 17.53 20.92
N PHE A 74 -23.79 17.10 20.50
CA PHE A 74 -22.70 18.01 20.17
C PHE A 74 -23.00 18.89 18.94
N ALA A 75 -23.59 18.33 17.88
CA ALA A 75 -23.96 19.10 16.69
C ALA A 75 -25.02 20.19 16.98
N ILE A 76 -25.90 19.95 17.97
CA ILE A 76 -26.87 20.94 18.44
C ILE A 76 -26.21 21.93 19.41
N GLY A 77 -25.44 21.44 20.37
CA GLY A 77 -24.92 22.17 21.52
C GLY A 77 -23.68 23.02 21.24
N PHE A 78 -22.63 22.49 20.59
CA PHE A 78 -21.36 23.22 20.41
C PHE A 78 -21.51 24.52 19.62
N GLY A 79 -22.52 24.61 18.76
CA GLY A 79 -22.82 25.83 18.04
C GLY A 79 -23.10 27.04 18.94
N TRP A 80 -23.60 26.81 20.15
CA TRP A 80 -23.94 27.89 21.09
C TRP A 80 -22.72 28.54 21.75
N VAL A 81 -21.55 27.89 21.70
CA VAL A 81 -20.30 28.43 22.24
C VAL A 81 -19.66 29.44 21.28
N GLY A 82 -19.95 29.33 19.98
CA GLY A 82 -19.38 30.20 18.93
C GLY A 82 -20.32 31.32 18.48
N ILE A 83 -21.27 31.75 19.31
CA ILE A 83 -22.22 32.81 18.93
C ILE A 83 -21.46 34.16 18.82
N PRO A 84 -21.57 34.89 17.70
CA PRO A 84 -20.97 36.22 17.57
C PRO A 84 -21.52 37.20 18.62
N GLU A 85 -20.63 38.01 19.23
CA GLU A 85 -21.00 38.92 20.33
C GLU A 85 -22.04 39.98 19.92
N HIS A 86 -22.04 40.37 18.65
CA HIS A 86 -22.96 41.36 18.09
C HIS A 86 -24.30 40.78 17.59
N PHE A 87 -24.55 39.48 17.80
CA PHE A 87 -25.80 38.86 17.36
C PHE A 87 -26.99 39.32 18.22
N PRO A 88 -28.15 39.70 17.64
CA PRO A 88 -29.27 40.23 18.39
C PRO A 88 -29.81 39.20 19.41
N LEU A 89 -30.15 39.68 20.60
CA LEU A 89 -30.80 38.94 21.70
C LEU A 89 -29.95 37.88 22.43
N ILE A 90 -29.02 37.21 21.75
CA ILE A 90 -28.23 36.09 22.30
C ILE A 90 -26.71 36.27 22.18
N GLY A 91 -26.24 37.29 21.45
CA GLY A 91 -24.83 37.66 21.42
C GLY A 91 -24.36 38.15 22.79
N GLY A 92 -23.21 37.65 23.24
CA GLY A 92 -22.59 38.05 24.51
C GLY A 92 -23.11 37.34 25.77
N ILE A 93 -24.09 36.43 25.68
CA ILE A 93 -24.53 35.61 26.83
C ILE A 93 -23.42 34.63 27.26
N ILE A 94 -22.71 34.08 26.29
CA ILE A 94 -21.55 33.20 26.50
C ILE A 94 -20.36 33.88 25.82
N PRO A 95 -19.21 34.05 26.51
CA PRO A 95 -18.01 34.60 25.88
C PRO A 95 -17.58 33.67 24.74
N ASN A 96 -17.34 34.24 23.55
CA ASN A 96 -16.96 33.48 22.36
C ASN A 96 -15.47 33.08 22.45
N TRP A 97 -15.18 32.16 23.38
CA TRP A 97 -13.82 31.69 23.66
C TRP A 97 -13.14 31.06 22.44
N ILE A 98 -13.92 30.54 21.48
CA ILE A 98 -13.39 30.01 20.21
C ILE A 98 -12.79 31.14 19.37
N HIS A 99 -13.46 32.28 19.26
CA HIS A 99 -12.93 33.45 18.57
C HIS A 99 -11.69 34.02 19.25
N GLU A 100 -11.65 34.01 20.58
CA GLU A 100 -10.49 34.47 21.34
C GLU A 100 -9.28 33.52 21.18
N PHE A 101 -9.53 32.20 21.29
CA PHE A 101 -8.50 31.16 21.12
C PHE A 101 -7.92 31.14 19.71
N ILE A 102 -8.77 31.20 18.67
CA ILE A 102 -8.31 31.21 17.28
C ILE A 102 -7.76 32.60 16.92
N GLY A 103 -8.41 33.67 17.36
CA GLY A 103 -8.00 35.04 17.10
C GLY A 103 -6.61 35.37 17.63
N GLY A 104 -6.22 34.82 18.77
CA GLY A 104 -4.86 34.93 19.32
C GLY A 104 -3.77 34.30 18.45
N THR A 105 -4.13 33.45 17.48
CA THR A 105 -3.19 32.83 16.53
C THR A 105 -3.08 33.57 15.20
N LEU A 106 -3.91 34.59 14.97
CA LEU A 106 -3.93 35.35 13.72
C LEU A 106 -2.99 36.56 13.79
N ALA A 107 -2.16 36.74 12.75
CA ALA A 107 -1.22 37.85 12.63
C ALA A 107 -1.91 39.23 12.42
N HIS A 108 -3.14 39.22 11.92
CA HIS A 108 -3.99 40.39 11.80
C HIS A 108 -5.37 40.04 12.34
N HIS A 109 -5.84 40.80 13.32
CA HIS A 109 -7.21 40.69 13.80
C HIS A 109 -8.14 41.32 12.75
N PRO A 110 -8.98 40.53 12.06
CA PRO A 110 -10.00 41.10 11.19
C PRO A 110 -10.93 41.96 12.05
N LYS A 111 -11.29 43.15 11.55
CA LYS A 111 -12.33 43.97 12.21
C LYS A 111 -13.63 43.17 12.15
N ALA A 112 -14.27 42.97 13.31
CA ALA A 112 -15.57 42.35 13.35
C ALA A 112 -16.54 43.12 12.44
N VAL A 113 -17.11 42.43 11.47
CA VAL A 113 -18.12 43.00 10.58
C VAL A 113 -19.37 43.27 11.41
N GLU A 114 -19.93 44.48 11.30
CA GLU A 114 -21.17 44.82 11.99
C GLU A 114 -22.30 43.87 11.56
N PHE A 115 -23.12 43.46 12.52
CA PHE A 115 -24.22 42.54 12.28
C PHE A 115 -25.16 43.07 11.18
N ASN A 116 -25.29 42.31 10.10
CA ASN A 116 -26.21 42.61 9.01
C ASN A 116 -27.24 41.48 8.87
N VAL A 117 -28.51 41.85 8.79
CA VAL A 117 -29.63 40.90 8.66
C VAL A 117 -29.66 40.25 7.27
N LEU A 118 -29.06 40.89 6.26
CA LEU A 118 -29.16 40.44 4.87
C LEU A 118 -28.43 39.10 4.60
N PRO A 119 -27.17 38.88 5.02
CA PRO A 119 -26.52 37.57 4.94
C PRO A 119 -27.30 36.46 5.65
N LEU A 120 -27.79 36.74 6.86
CA LEU A 120 -28.59 35.83 7.68
C LEU A 120 -29.88 35.40 6.96
N ALA A 121 -30.65 36.39 6.50
CA ALA A 121 -31.90 36.16 5.78
C ALA A 121 -31.67 35.42 4.46
N THR A 122 -30.58 35.75 3.76
CA THR A 122 -30.16 35.05 2.55
C THR A 122 -29.85 33.60 2.87
N SER A 123 -28.94 33.33 3.79
CA SER A 123 -28.50 32.00 4.24
C SER A 123 -29.69 31.11 4.60
N LEU A 124 -30.59 31.60 5.46
CA LEU A 124 -31.80 30.88 5.86
C LEU A 124 -32.75 30.67 4.68
N GLY A 125 -32.94 31.69 3.85
CA GLY A 125 -33.79 31.66 2.66
C GLY A 125 -33.34 30.63 1.62
N VAL A 126 -32.05 30.62 1.25
CA VAL A 126 -31.52 29.63 0.29
C VAL A 126 -31.47 28.22 0.88
N ALA A 127 -31.22 28.07 2.18
CA ALA A 127 -31.27 26.75 2.82
C ALA A 127 -32.69 26.17 2.83
N LEU A 128 -33.69 26.94 3.31
CA LEU A 128 -35.08 26.51 3.33
C LEU A 128 -35.63 26.35 1.90
N GLY A 129 -35.27 27.24 0.98
CA GLY A 129 -35.63 27.14 -0.44
C GLY A 129 -35.06 25.88 -1.09
N GLY A 130 -33.80 25.54 -0.80
CA GLY A 130 -33.16 24.31 -1.29
C GLY A 130 -33.82 23.05 -0.74
N LEU A 131 -34.12 23.01 0.57
CA LEU A 131 -34.87 21.93 1.18
C LEU A 131 -36.27 21.80 0.55
N LEU A 132 -37.01 22.89 0.42
CA LEU A 132 -38.37 22.88 -0.14
C LEU A 132 -38.36 22.41 -1.60
N LEU A 133 -37.46 22.93 -2.42
CA LEU A 133 -37.36 22.53 -3.83
C LEU A 133 -36.91 21.08 -3.97
N GLY A 134 -35.94 20.64 -3.17
CA GLY A 134 -35.51 19.23 -3.13
C GLY A 134 -36.67 18.30 -2.82
N TRP A 135 -37.48 18.64 -1.81
CA TRP A 135 -38.66 17.85 -1.45
C TRP A 135 -39.72 17.86 -2.56
N LEU A 136 -40.06 19.04 -3.12
CA LEU A 136 -41.07 19.15 -4.16
C LEU A 136 -40.72 18.35 -5.42
N VAL A 137 -39.45 18.37 -5.82
CA VAL A 137 -38.95 17.64 -7.01
C VAL A 137 -38.92 16.14 -6.75
N TYR A 138 -38.43 15.70 -5.59
CA TYR A 138 -38.14 14.28 -5.36
C TYR A 138 -39.25 13.48 -4.66
N ARG A 139 -40.27 14.13 -4.05
CA ARG A 139 -41.37 13.42 -3.35
C ARG A 139 -42.19 12.47 -4.23
N LYS A 140 -42.18 12.66 -5.55
CA LYS A 140 -42.91 11.81 -6.52
C LYS A 140 -42.01 10.85 -7.30
N VAL A 141 -40.69 10.91 -7.12
CA VAL A 141 -39.73 10.11 -7.89
C VAL A 141 -39.70 8.69 -7.33
N LYS A 142 -40.05 7.70 -8.15
CA LYS A 142 -40.13 6.28 -7.74
C LYS A 142 -39.01 5.42 -8.30
N SER A 143 -38.50 5.77 -9.49
CA SER A 143 -37.43 5.03 -10.17
C SER A 143 -36.21 5.92 -10.42
N PRO A 144 -34.97 5.37 -10.43
CA PRO A 144 -33.77 6.10 -10.84
C PRO A 144 -33.88 6.76 -12.22
N GLU A 145 -34.62 6.16 -13.16
CA GLU A 145 -34.81 6.67 -14.53
C GLU A 145 -35.63 7.96 -14.57
N GLN A 146 -36.44 8.21 -13.55
CA GLN A 146 -37.27 9.42 -13.44
C GLN A 146 -36.48 10.62 -12.88
N ASP A 147 -35.23 10.41 -12.47
CA ASP A 147 -34.38 11.43 -11.89
C ASP A 147 -33.72 12.30 -12.95
N ARG A 148 -34.28 13.50 -13.15
CA ARG A 148 -33.83 14.47 -14.16
C ARG A 148 -32.40 14.97 -13.95
N LEU A 149 -31.82 14.81 -12.76
CA LEU A 149 -30.44 15.25 -12.47
C LEU A 149 -29.38 14.18 -12.76
N GLN A 150 -29.77 12.98 -13.18
CA GLN A 150 -28.83 11.94 -13.63
C GLN A 150 -28.32 12.19 -15.06
N ILE A 151 -27.93 13.43 -15.35
CA ILE A 151 -27.28 13.77 -16.61
C ILE A 151 -25.89 13.13 -16.69
N PRO A 152 -25.41 12.69 -17.87
CA PRO A 152 -24.14 11.98 -18.01
C PRO A 152 -22.95 12.70 -17.37
N LEU A 153 -22.91 14.03 -17.48
CA LEU A 153 -21.84 14.85 -16.90
C LEU A 153 -21.76 14.72 -15.37
N LEU A 154 -22.88 14.90 -14.66
CA LEU A 154 -22.91 14.85 -13.19
C LEU A 154 -22.80 13.42 -12.67
N LYS A 155 -23.42 12.46 -13.38
CA LYS A 155 -23.36 11.03 -13.04
C LYS A 155 -21.93 10.51 -13.09
N ASN A 156 -21.16 10.93 -14.09
CA ASN A 156 -19.76 10.54 -14.27
C ASN A 156 -18.78 11.51 -13.60
N LYS A 157 -19.22 12.26 -12.56
CA LYS A 157 -18.37 13.15 -11.75
C LYS A 157 -17.51 14.11 -12.59
N TYR A 158 -18.09 14.71 -13.63
CA TYR A 158 -17.41 15.59 -14.57
C TYR A 158 -16.29 14.94 -15.39
N TYR A 159 -16.26 13.62 -15.49
CA TYR A 159 -15.22 12.83 -16.14
C TYR A 159 -13.80 13.07 -15.59
N PHE A 160 -13.70 13.60 -14.37
CA PHE A 160 -12.42 13.87 -13.73
C PHE A 160 -11.65 12.59 -13.44
N ASP A 161 -12.35 11.53 -13.03
CA ASP A 161 -11.76 10.23 -12.74
C ASP A 161 -11.20 9.59 -14.02
N GLU A 162 -11.93 9.67 -15.13
CA GLU A 162 -11.52 9.15 -16.44
C GLU A 162 -10.34 9.94 -17.01
N ALA A 163 -10.38 11.28 -16.89
CA ALA A 163 -9.28 12.14 -17.28
C ALA A 163 -8.02 11.84 -16.45
N TYR A 164 -8.16 11.70 -15.13
CA TYR A 164 -7.04 11.35 -14.24
C TYR A 164 -6.47 9.97 -14.57
N ASN A 165 -7.34 9.00 -14.81
CA ASN A 165 -6.94 7.66 -15.20
C ASN A 165 -6.18 7.66 -16.54
N PHE A 166 -6.65 8.43 -17.51
CA PHE A 166 -6.00 8.56 -18.81
C PHE A 166 -4.66 9.33 -18.74
N LEU A 167 -4.61 10.42 -17.99
CA LEU A 167 -3.46 11.32 -17.94
C LEU A 167 -2.35 10.84 -17.02
N PHE A 168 -2.68 10.21 -15.90
CA PHE A 168 -1.69 9.84 -14.88
C PHE A 168 -1.57 8.34 -14.69
N VAL A 169 -2.68 7.63 -14.55
CA VAL A 169 -2.67 6.22 -14.15
C VAL A 169 -2.18 5.32 -15.28
N ARG A 170 -2.76 5.42 -16.48
CA ARG A 170 -2.37 4.60 -17.64
C ARG A 170 -0.90 4.80 -18.04
N PRO A 171 -0.37 6.03 -18.13
CA PRO A 171 1.05 6.23 -18.40
C PRO A 171 1.94 5.68 -17.30
N ALA A 172 1.56 5.81 -16.02
CA ALA A 172 2.33 5.24 -14.92
C ALA A 172 2.40 3.70 -15.01
N TYR A 173 1.28 3.03 -15.31
CA TYR A 173 1.28 1.58 -15.55
C TYR A 173 2.14 1.20 -16.76
N TRP A 174 2.01 1.94 -17.86
CA TRP A 174 2.82 1.69 -19.06
C TRP A 174 4.32 1.83 -18.80
N ILE A 175 4.74 2.85 -18.04
CA ILE A 175 6.14 3.03 -17.61
C ILE A 175 6.57 1.86 -16.73
N SER A 176 5.74 1.45 -15.77
CA SER A 176 6.06 0.33 -14.88
C SER A 176 6.25 -0.97 -15.67
N GLU A 177 5.34 -1.30 -16.58
CA GLU A 177 5.41 -2.53 -17.37
C GLU A 177 6.56 -2.49 -18.38
N THR A 178 6.73 -1.36 -19.09
CA THR A 178 7.74 -1.25 -20.15
C THR A 178 9.15 -1.09 -19.60
N PHE A 179 9.34 -0.15 -18.66
CA PHE A 179 10.66 0.19 -18.17
C PHE A 179 11.08 -0.69 -16.99
N THR A 180 10.22 -0.85 -15.98
CA THR A 180 10.58 -1.60 -14.78
C THR A 180 10.60 -3.10 -15.06
N TYR A 181 9.55 -3.65 -15.66
CA TYR A 181 9.48 -5.09 -15.87
C TYR A 181 10.24 -5.54 -17.11
N MET A 182 9.85 -5.11 -18.30
CA MET A 182 10.44 -5.65 -19.53
C MET A 182 11.92 -5.26 -19.73
N PHE A 183 12.29 -4.02 -19.40
CA PHE A 183 13.67 -3.57 -19.59
C PHE A 183 14.56 -3.90 -18.38
N MET A 184 14.22 -3.40 -17.19
CA MET A 184 15.11 -3.54 -16.04
C MET A 184 15.14 -4.99 -15.52
N ASP A 185 14.00 -5.62 -15.28
CA ASP A 185 13.97 -6.97 -14.72
C ASP A 185 14.33 -8.04 -15.77
N ALA A 186 13.48 -8.22 -16.77
CA ALA A 186 13.59 -9.33 -17.72
C ALA A 186 14.81 -9.25 -18.67
N LYS A 187 15.32 -8.04 -18.96
CA LYS A 187 16.45 -7.87 -19.89
C LYS A 187 17.77 -7.60 -19.17
N VAL A 188 17.79 -6.68 -18.22
CA VAL A 188 19.02 -6.29 -17.53
C VAL A 188 19.34 -7.27 -16.39
N ILE A 189 18.44 -7.44 -15.43
CA ILE A 189 18.69 -8.28 -14.24
C ILE A 189 18.84 -9.74 -14.65
N ASP A 190 17.86 -10.30 -15.37
CA ASP A 190 17.90 -11.69 -15.83
C ASP A 190 19.05 -11.94 -16.81
N GLY A 191 19.35 -10.98 -17.68
CA GLY A 191 20.49 -11.06 -18.59
C GLY A 191 21.82 -11.20 -17.84
N ILE A 192 22.02 -10.38 -16.81
CA ILE A 192 23.19 -10.45 -15.93
C ILE A 192 23.21 -11.80 -15.19
N LEU A 193 22.11 -12.19 -14.56
CA LEU A 193 22.04 -13.43 -13.79
C LEU A 193 22.36 -14.67 -14.64
N HIS A 194 21.78 -14.78 -15.84
CA HIS A 194 22.08 -15.87 -16.77
C HIS A 194 23.50 -15.84 -17.31
N SER A 195 24.09 -14.65 -17.52
CA SER A 195 25.49 -14.55 -17.93
C SER A 195 26.43 -15.01 -16.83
N LEU A 196 26.21 -14.60 -15.58
CA LEU A 196 26.96 -15.07 -14.41
C LEU A 196 26.82 -16.59 -14.25
N GLY A 197 25.61 -17.12 -14.38
CA GLY A 197 25.36 -18.57 -14.35
C GLY A 197 26.13 -19.32 -15.44
N ARG A 198 26.13 -18.82 -16.68
CA ARG A 198 26.91 -19.42 -17.79
C ARG A 198 28.41 -19.38 -17.53
N VAL A 199 28.93 -18.26 -17.02
CA VAL A 199 30.35 -18.13 -16.69
C VAL A 199 30.74 -19.09 -15.57
N SER A 200 29.91 -19.21 -14.53
CA SER A 200 30.14 -20.15 -13.42
C SER A 200 30.16 -21.60 -13.90
N LEU A 201 29.18 -22.00 -14.72
CA LEU A 201 29.13 -23.35 -15.30
C LEU A 201 30.30 -23.62 -16.25
N TRP A 202 30.70 -22.62 -17.04
CA TRP A 202 31.87 -22.71 -17.92
C TRP A 202 33.16 -22.89 -17.11
N LEU A 203 33.37 -22.09 -16.06
CA LEU A 203 34.51 -22.22 -15.14
C LEU A 203 34.52 -23.59 -14.45
N GLY A 204 33.37 -24.06 -13.96
CA GLY A 204 33.23 -25.39 -13.37
C GLY A 204 33.56 -26.50 -14.37
N GLY A 205 33.08 -26.37 -15.61
CA GLY A 205 33.42 -27.29 -16.71
C GLY A 205 34.90 -27.27 -17.07
N PHE A 206 35.53 -26.10 -17.08
CA PHE A 206 36.96 -25.93 -17.29
C PHE A 206 37.77 -26.63 -16.20
N LEU A 207 37.50 -26.32 -14.93
CA LEU A 207 38.16 -26.96 -13.79
C LEU A 207 37.96 -28.49 -13.81
N ARG A 208 36.74 -28.94 -14.13
CA ARG A 208 36.44 -30.37 -14.23
C ARG A 208 37.21 -31.07 -15.37
N ASN A 209 37.24 -30.47 -16.55
CA ASN A 209 37.82 -31.13 -17.73
C ASN A 209 39.35 -31.01 -17.79
N TYR A 210 39.93 -29.91 -17.31
CA TYR A 210 41.38 -29.67 -17.37
C TYR A 210 42.12 -30.05 -16.08
N PHE A 211 41.45 -30.05 -14.92
CA PHE A 211 42.08 -30.35 -13.64
C PHE A 211 41.54 -31.66 -13.05
N ASP A 212 40.24 -31.77 -12.83
CA ASP A 212 39.66 -32.92 -12.11
C ASP A 212 39.83 -34.25 -12.87
N LYS A 213 39.41 -34.32 -14.15
CA LYS A 213 39.54 -35.54 -14.96
C LYS A 213 40.99 -36.01 -15.14
N PRO A 214 41.93 -35.20 -15.67
CA PRO A 214 43.29 -35.68 -15.94
C PRO A 214 44.15 -35.81 -14.68
N PHE A 215 44.00 -34.91 -13.69
CA PHE A 215 44.88 -34.92 -12.52
C PHE A 215 44.30 -35.73 -11.37
N ILE A 216 43.04 -35.48 -10.98
CA ILE A 216 42.45 -36.16 -9.83
C ILE A 216 42.03 -37.58 -10.21
N ASN A 217 41.26 -37.78 -11.28
CA ASN A 217 40.79 -39.11 -11.64
C ASN A 217 41.88 -39.94 -12.31
N GLU A 218 42.51 -39.49 -13.40
CA GLU A 218 43.47 -40.31 -14.13
C GLU A 218 44.82 -40.45 -13.40
N PHE A 219 45.41 -39.36 -12.90
CA PHE A 219 46.73 -39.43 -12.28
C PHE A 219 46.69 -39.90 -10.82
N ILE A 220 45.85 -39.30 -9.96
CA ILE A 220 45.78 -39.68 -8.55
C ILE A 220 44.91 -40.93 -8.35
N GLY A 221 43.67 -40.95 -8.83
CA GLY A 221 42.73 -42.04 -8.58
C GLY A 221 43.13 -43.34 -9.28
N ASP A 222 42.95 -43.38 -10.59
CA ASP A 222 43.21 -44.54 -11.43
C ASP A 222 44.69 -44.85 -11.52
N GLY A 223 45.55 -43.82 -11.58
CA GLY A 223 47.00 -43.97 -11.57
C GLY A 223 47.49 -44.69 -10.32
N THR A 224 47.13 -44.21 -9.13
CA THR A 224 47.50 -44.89 -7.86
C THR A 224 46.89 -46.29 -7.78
N GLY A 225 45.62 -46.45 -8.15
CA GLY A 225 44.97 -47.76 -8.19
C GLY A 225 45.66 -48.75 -9.11
N SER A 226 46.13 -48.29 -10.28
CA SER A 226 46.84 -49.11 -11.26
C SER A 226 48.22 -49.53 -10.76
N VAL A 227 48.93 -48.65 -10.04
CA VAL A 227 50.21 -48.95 -9.41
C VAL A 227 50.03 -50.00 -8.33
N VAL A 228 49.07 -49.81 -7.42
CA VAL A 228 48.76 -50.79 -6.36
C VAL A 228 48.41 -52.15 -6.97
N LYS A 229 47.58 -52.18 -8.02
CA LYS A 229 47.17 -53.42 -8.69
C LYS A 229 48.33 -54.10 -9.42
N LYS A 230 49.22 -53.34 -10.07
CA LYS A 230 50.45 -53.87 -10.70
C LYS A 230 51.39 -54.46 -9.64
N THR A 231 51.66 -53.72 -8.56
CA THR A 231 52.51 -54.18 -7.46
C THR A 231 51.96 -55.46 -6.82
N GLY A 232 50.65 -55.51 -6.54
CA GLY A 232 49.99 -56.70 -6.02
C GLY A 232 50.07 -57.91 -6.96
N ARG A 233 49.89 -57.69 -8.28
CA ARG A 233 50.06 -58.76 -9.30
C ARG A 233 51.49 -59.28 -9.35
N SER A 234 52.50 -58.41 -9.25
CA SER A 234 53.91 -58.83 -9.24
C SER A 234 54.28 -59.60 -7.96
N LEU A 235 53.80 -59.16 -6.79
CA LEU A 235 54.03 -59.87 -5.51
C LEU A 235 53.37 -61.25 -5.45
N ARG A 236 52.24 -61.44 -6.16
CA ARG A 236 51.54 -62.75 -6.21
C ARG A 236 52.44 -63.89 -6.70
N PHE A 237 53.39 -63.62 -7.60
CA PHE A 237 54.27 -64.66 -8.14
C PHE A 237 55.36 -65.12 -7.16
N ILE A 238 55.59 -64.38 -6.07
CA ILE A 238 56.54 -64.79 -5.01
C ILE A 238 55.99 -65.99 -4.22
N GLN A 239 54.66 -66.11 -4.12
CA GLN A 239 54.01 -67.22 -3.44
C GLN A 239 53.74 -68.38 -4.42
N ALA A 240 54.79 -69.17 -4.69
CA ALA A 240 54.76 -70.29 -5.64
C ALA A 240 53.92 -71.51 -5.19
N GLY A 241 53.39 -71.51 -3.95
CA GLY A 241 52.56 -72.60 -3.40
C GLY A 241 53.32 -73.90 -3.07
N ARG A 242 54.63 -73.96 -3.30
CA ARG A 242 55.49 -75.12 -3.00
C ARG A 242 56.25 -74.88 -1.70
N ILE A 243 56.09 -75.76 -0.72
CA ILE A 243 56.72 -75.67 0.62
C ILE A 243 58.25 -75.53 0.52
N GLN A 244 58.87 -76.23 -0.43
CA GLN A 244 60.32 -76.22 -0.67
C GLN A 244 60.84 -74.82 -1.02
N SER A 245 60.10 -74.04 -1.82
CA SER A 245 60.49 -72.68 -2.20
C SER A 245 60.48 -71.74 -1.01
N TYR A 246 59.52 -71.89 -0.09
CA TYR A 246 59.48 -71.10 1.14
C TYR A 246 60.63 -71.44 2.08
N MET A 247 60.99 -72.72 2.23
CA MET A 247 62.14 -73.12 3.04
C MET A 247 63.45 -72.52 2.50
N LEU A 248 63.63 -72.53 1.19
CA LEU A 248 64.82 -72.00 0.52
C LEU A 248 64.93 -70.47 0.71
N VAL A 249 63.83 -69.74 0.55
CA VAL A 249 63.79 -68.29 0.81
C VAL A 249 64.08 -67.99 2.29
N SER A 250 63.50 -68.74 3.23
CA SER A 250 63.78 -68.56 4.66
C SER A 250 65.25 -68.81 5.01
N PHE A 251 65.85 -69.87 4.46
CA PHE A 251 67.28 -70.14 4.66
C PHE A 251 68.16 -69.04 4.06
N ALA A 252 67.86 -68.59 2.83
CA ALA A 252 68.56 -67.48 2.19
C ALA A 252 68.43 -66.17 3.00
N MET A 253 67.26 -65.89 3.55
CA MET A 253 67.03 -64.73 4.44
C MET A 253 67.84 -64.82 5.73
N ILE A 254 67.94 -66.00 6.34
CA ILE A 254 68.77 -66.22 7.53
C ILE A 254 70.25 -65.99 7.20
N VAL A 255 70.75 -66.56 6.10
CA VAL A 255 72.14 -66.37 5.66
C VAL A 255 72.41 -64.89 5.36
N LEU A 256 71.52 -64.23 4.62
CA LEU A 256 71.63 -62.80 4.33
C LEU A 256 71.64 -61.96 5.61
N PHE A 257 70.78 -62.30 6.58
CA PHE A 257 70.73 -61.62 7.87
C PHE A 257 72.02 -61.82 8.67
N VAL A 258 72.58 -63.03 8.70
CA VAL A 258 73.87 -63.31 9.36
C VAL A 258 75.01 -62.55 8.70
N VAL A 259 75.04 -62.50 7.36
CA VAL A 259 76.05 -61.73 6.61
C VAL A 259 75.90 -60.23 6.86
N LEU A 260 74.69 -59.69 6.79
CA LEU A 260 74.42 -58.28 7.10
C LEU A 260 74.75 -57.95 8.56
N TYR A 261 74.40 -58.83 9.49
CA TYR A 261 74.75 -58.71 10.91
C TYR A 261 76.27 -58.70 11.11
N TYR A 262 76.98 -59.60 10.42
CA TYR A 262 78.43 -59.66 10.46
C TYR A 262 79.08 -58.39 9.86
N PHE A 263 78.53 -57.84 8.77
CA PHE A 263 79.01 -56.59 8.18
C PHE A 263 78.64 -55.34 9.00
N LEU A 264 77.48 -55.31 9.63
CA LEU A 264 77.02 -54.18 10.46
C LEU A 264 77.69 -54.14 11.83
N ILE A 265 78.10 -55.29 12.38
CA ILE A 265 78.68 -55.38 13.73
C ILE A 265 80.18 -55.71 13.70
N GLY A 266 80.66 -56.43 12.69
CA GLY A 266 82.09 -56.67 12.45
C GLY A 266 82.81 -55.54 11.71
N GLY A 267 82.11 -54.42 11.47
CA GLY A 267 82.66 -53.16 10.97
C GLY A 267 83.11 -52.18 12.06
N VAL A 268 83.53 -52.70 13.22
CA VAL A 268 84.33 -52.03 14.27
C VAL A 268 85.41 -53.00 14.73
#